data_AF-A0A4R5JB77-F1
#
_entry.id   AF-A0A4R5JB77-F1
#
_cell.length_a   1.000
_cell.length_b   1.000
_cell.length_c   1.000
_cell.angle_alpha   90.00
_cell.angle_beta   90.00
_cell.angle_gamma   90.00
#
_symmetry.space_group_name_H-M   'P 1'
#
loop_
_entity.id
_entity.type
_entity.pdbx_description
1 polymer ?
#
loop_
_entity_poly.entity_id
_entity_poly.type
_entity_poly.pdbx_seq_one_letter_code
_entity_poly.pdbx_strand_id
1 'polypeptide(L)' 'MTHALLTRDEIAVLAKAAGLPLDPGCFDELVEAYQAIEPALARLRRDRPRADEPAHVYDPRNFMPGPSRD' A
#
# COMPACT_ATOMS: atom_id res chain seq x y z
N MET A 1 19.84 5.09 -2.66
CA MET A 1 19.29 3.89 -3.32
C MET A 1 18.14 4.35 -4.19
N THR A 2 18.36 4.39 -5.50
CA THR A 2 17.28 4.48 -6.49
C THR A 2 16.49 3.18 -6.34
N HIS A 3 15.21 3.25 -5.96
CA HIS A 3 14.37 2.06 -6.08
C HIS A 3 14.29 1.78 -7.57
N ALA A 4 14.88 0.68 -8.02
CA ALA A 4 14.60 0.21 -9.37
C ALA A 4 13.09 -0.05 -9.42
N LEU A 5 12.43 0.53 -10.42
CA LEU A 5 11.04 0.20 -10.70
C LEU A 5 10.90 -1.32 -10.75
N LEU A 6 9.83 -1.82 -10.15
CA LEU A 6 9.52 -3.24 -10.22
C LEU A 6 9.43 -3.64 -11.70
N THR A 7 10.04 -4.77 -12.00
CA THR A 7 9.89 -5.42 -13.30
C THR A 7 8.44 -5.86 -13.50
N ARG A 8 8.06 -6.05 -14.77
CA ARG A 8 6.74 -6.57 -15.13
C ARG A 8 6.42 -7.89 -14.41
N ASP A 9 7.41 -8.78 -14.27
CA ASP A 9 7.24 -10.06 -13.58
C ASP A 9 6.99 -9.88 -12.08
N GLU A 10 7.69 -8.95 -11.43
CA GLU A 10 7.44 -8.62 -10.03
C GLU A 10 6.04 -8.03 -9.82
N ILE A 11 5.59 -7.16 -10.74
CA ILE A 11 4.22 -6.62 -10.73
C ILE A 11 3.19 -7.74 -10.92
N ALA A 12 3.45 -8.73 -11.77
CA ALA A 12 2.57 -9.90 -11.95
C ALA A 12 2.45 -10.74 -10.68
N VAL A 13 3.57 -10.96 -9.98
CA VAL A 13 3.59 -11.67 -8.69
C VAL A 13 2.76 -10.93 -7.64
N LEU A 14 2.92 -9.60 -7.56
CA LEU A 14 2.16 -8.77 -6.63
C LEU A 14 0.67 -8.73 -6.95
N ALA A 15 0.29 -8.58 -8.23
CA ALA A 15 -1.11 -8.60 -8.65
C ALA A 15 -1.79 -9.93 -8.27
N LYS A 16 -1.09 -11.06 -8.47
CA LYS A 16 -1.56 -12.38 -8.04
C LYS A 16 -1.70 -12.48 -6.52
N ALA A 17 -0.71 -12.01 -5.77
CA ALA A 17 -0.74 -12.02 -4.30
C ALA A 17 -1.87 -11.14 -3.73
N ALA A 18 -2.19 -10.04 -4.40
CA ALA A 18 -3.32 -9.17 -4.09
C ALA A 18 -4.68 -9.76 -4.50
N GLY A 19 -4.70 -10.92 -5.17
CA GLY A 19 -5.93 -11.55 -5.64
C GLY A 19 -6.62 -10.76 -6.74
N LEU A 20 -5.87 -10.03 -7.58
CA LEU A 20 -6.40 -9.24 -8.69
C LEU A 20 -6.45 -10.12 -9.97
N PRO A 21 -7.63 -10.57 -10.43
CA PRO A 21 -7.76 -11.28 -11.69
C PRO A 21 -7.77 -10.28 -12.84
N LEU A 22 -6.59 -9.82 -13.26
CA LEU A 22 -6.46 -8.84 -14.34
C LEU A 22 -6.44 -9.55 -15.69
N ASP A 23 -7.27 -9.08 -16.61
CA ASP A 23 -7.08 -9.40 -18.03
C ASP A 23 -5.78 -8.73 -18.53
N PRO A 24 -5.24 -9.16 -19.68
CA PRO A 24 -3.98 -8.63 -20.20
C PRO A 24 -3.98 -7.11 -20.40
N GLY A 25 -5.10 -6.51 -20.81
CA GLY A 25 -5.20 -5.07 -21.02
C GLY A 25 -5.13 -4.29 -19.71
N CYS A 26 -5.88 -4.74 -18.70
CA CYS A 26 -5.79 -4.16 -17.36
C CYS A 26 -4.42 -4.38 -16.70
N PHE A 27 -3.74 -5.48 -17.00
CA PHE A 27 -2.38 -5.71 -16.51
C PHE A 27 -1.36 -4.76 -17.15
N ASP A 28 -1.48 -4.49 -18.45
CA ASP A 28 -0.65 -3.48 -19.13
C ASP A 28 -0.84 -2.09 -18.53
N GLU A 29 -2.09 -1.71 -18.29
CA GLU A 29 -2.43 -0.43 -17.65
C GLU A 29 -1.87 -0.35 -16.22
N LEU A 30 -1.92 -1.45 -15.45
CA LEU A 30 -1.31 -1.51 -14.12
C LEU A 30 0.20 -1.29 -14.19
N VAL A 31 0.88 -1.93 -15.14
CA VAL A 31 2.34 -1.80 -15.30
C VAL A 31 2.72 -0.35 -15.63
N GLU A 32 1.97 0.30 -16.53
CA GLU A 32 2.18 1.71 -16.88
C GLU A 32 1.92 2.62 -15.66
N ALA A 33 0.80 2.44 -14.98
CA ALA A 33 0.44 3.23 -13.80
C ALA A 33 1.47 3.08 -12.66
N TYR A 34 2.02 1.88 -12.47
CA TYR A 34 3.01 1.62 -11.43
C TYR A 34 4.29 2.45 -11.63
N GLN A 35 4.68 2.71 -12.89
CA GLN A 35 5.84 3.55 -13.20
C GLN A 35 5.67 5.00 -12.75
N ALA A 36 4.44 5.50 -12.73
CA ALA A 36 4.13 6.86 -12.28
C ALA A 36 4.20 7.04 -10.76
N ILE A 37 4.32 5.95 -9.98
CA ILE A 37 4.36 5.99 -8.51
C ILE A 37 5.72 6.46 -8.00
N GLU A 38 6.83 6.16 -8.68
CA GLU A 38 8.18 6.54 -8.22
C GLU A 38 8.35 8.06 -8.00
N PRO A 39 7.95 8.95 -8.92
CA PRO A 39 7.97 10.39 -8.68
C PRO A 39 7.12 10.82 -7.49
N ALA A 40 6.02 10.12 -7.19
CA ALA A 40 5.19 10.41 -6.03
C ALA A 40 5.88 9.96 -4.73
N LEU A 41 6.47 8.77 -4.72
CA LEU A 41 7.22 8.25 -3.57
C LEU A 41 8.47 9.08 -3.27
N ALA A 42 9.15 9.59 -4.30
CA ALA A 42 10.31 10.45 -4.13
C ALA A 42 9.99 11.77 -3.41
N ARG A 43 8.73 12.23 -3.48
CA ARG A 43 8.25 13.44 -2.77
C ARG A 43 7.90 13.17 -1.31
N LEU A 44 7.67 11.91 -0.92
CA LEU A 44 7.36 11.58 0.46
C LEU A 44 8.62 11.70 1.32
N ARG A 45 8.51 12.47 2.40
CA ARG A 45 9.56 12.57 3.42
C ARG A 45 9.86 11.18 3.98
N ARG A 46 11.10 10.73 3.81
CA ARG A 46 11.58 9.43 4.30
C ARG A 46 12.10 9.51 5.73
N ASP A 47 12.45 10.70 6.19
CA ASP A 47 12.81 10.96 7.58
C ASP A 47 11.55 10.89 8.45
N ARG A 48 11.25 9.71 8.97
CA ARG A 48 10.29 9.55 10.07
C ARG A 48 11.05 9.52 11.39
N PRO A 49 11.20 10.64 12.12
CA PRO A 49 11.60 10.57 13.52
C PRO A 49 10.68 9.58 14.24
N ARG A 50 11.25 8.82 15.19
CA ARG A 50 10.62 7.67 15.87
C ARG A 50 9.26 7.96 16.54
N ALA A 51 8.84 9.22 16.63
CA ALA A 51 7.59 9.69 17.21
C ALA A 51 6.48 10.00 16.17
N ASP A 52 6.75 9.85 14.87
CA ASP A 52 5.72 10.01 13.83
C ASP A 52 4.82 8.76 13.81
N GLU A 53 3.83 8.76 14.70
CA GLU A 53 2.77 7.76 14.71
C GLU A 53 1.92 7.83 13.43
N PRO A 54 1.37 6.70 12.94
CA PRO A 54 0.42 6.71 11.84
C PRO A 54 -0.78 7.61 12.15
N ALA A 55 -1.38 8.22 11.12
CA ALA A 55 -2.58 9.06 11.28
C ALA A 55 -3.74 8.35 12.00
N HIS A 56 -3.78 7.02 11.93
CA HIS A 56 -4.70 6.18 12.68
C HIS A 56 -3.92 5.15 13.47
N VAL A 57 -4.03 5.24 14.80
CA VAL A 57 -3.49 4.25 15.75
C VAL A 57 -4.65 3.41 16.25
N TYR A 58 -4.41 2.11 16.37
CA TYR A 58 -5.39 1.19 16.95
C TYR A 58 -5.69 1.58 18.41
N ASP A 59 -6.96 1.82 18.71
CA ASP A 59 -7.44 2.00 20.08
C ASP A 59 -8.37 0.84 20.44
N PRO A 60 -7.94 -0.09 21.33
CA PRO A 60 -8.74 -1.25 21.71
C PRO A 60 -10.06 -0.85 22.39
N ARG A 61 -10.15 0.34 22.98
CA ARG A 61 -11.37 0.81 23.68
C ARG A 61 -12.55 1.00 22.73
N ASN A 62 -12.29 1.24 21.44
CA ASN A 62 -13.33 1.36 20.42
C ASN A 62 -13.99 0.02 20.06
N PHE A 63 -13.42 -1.11 20.52
CA PHE A 63 -13.87 -2.45 20.17
C PHE A 63 -14.29 -3.29 21.39
N MET A 64 -14.26 -2.70 22.59
CA MET A 64 -14.80 -3.38 23.77
C MET A 64 -16.33 -3.38 23.70
N PRO A 65 -16.99 -4.50 24.03
CA PRO A 65 -18.44 -4.53 24.12
C PRO A 65 -18.89 -3.46 25.12
N GLY A 66 -19.98 -2.75 24.78
CA GLY A 66 -20.61 -1.80 25.71
C GLY A 66 -21.04 -2.51 27.00
N PRO A 67 -21.26 -1.78 28.10
CA PRO A 67 -21.75 -2.39 29.33
C PRO A 67 -23.03 -3.15 29.02
N SER A 68 -23.10 -4.41 29.47
CA SER A 68 -24.33 -5.19 29.44
C SER A 68 -25.42 -4.37 30.12
N ARG A 69 -26.49 -4.06 29.38
CA ARG A 69 -27.71 -3.54 29.98
C ARG A 69 -28.46 -4.74 30.53
N ASP A 70 -28.14 -5.12 31.77
CA ASP A 70 -29.02 -5.93 32.61
C ASP A 70 -30.10 -5.05 33.25
#